data_AF-A0A653DUB6-F1
#
_entry.id   AF-A0A653DUB6-F1
#
_cell.length_a   1.000
_cell.length_b   1.000
_cell.length_c   1.000
_cell.angle_alpha   90.00
_cell.angle_beta   90.00
_cell.angle_gamma   90.00
#
_symmetry.space_group_name_H-M   'P 1'
#
loop_
_entity.id
_entity.type
_entity.pdbx_description
1 polymer ?
#
loop_
_entity_poly.entity_id
_entity_poly.type
_entity_poly.pdbx_seq_one_letter_code
_entity_poly.pdbx_strand_id
1 'polypeptide(L)'
;MVHKWWRVVLVYLAGVLAGSLCSSVTDPDVNLAGGSGGVYAILTAHIATILMNWREMSFPCIQLFIYLTVIVGDLAMSVYQRCWLRRSNGVGYVAHLAGALAGVLVGIWVLKNFRPTKKETYLWWVAVFTFSVLMGAMVVLNFVYDTWLRK
;
A
#
# COMPACT_ATOMS: atom_id res chain seq x y z
N MET A 1 -14.66 16.71 -5.77
CA MET A 1 -13.69 15.60 -5.67
C MET A 1 -12.71 15.69 -6.83
N VAL A 2 -11.42 15.95 -6.55
CA VAL A 2 -10.39 16.17 -7.58
C VAL A 2 -10.00 14.86 -8.30
N HIS A 3 -10.24 13.73 -7.63
CA HIS A 3 -10.08 12.39 -8.19
C HIS A 3 -11.45 11.75 -8.45
N LYS A 4 -11.57 11.08 -9.58
CA LYS A 4 -12.76 10.28 -9.91
C LYS A 4 -12.78 9.04 -8.99
N TRP A 5 -13.95 8.63 -8.52
CA TRP A 5 -14.12 7.51 -7.57
C TRP A 5 -13.38 6.23 -8.01
N TRP A 6 -13.39 5.91 -9.31
CA TRP A 6 -12.71 4.73 -9.86
C TRP A 6 -11.20 4.72 -9.65
N ARG A 7 -10.55 5.89 -9.55
CA ARG A 7 -9.11 5.98 -9.29
C ARG A 7 -8.78 5.50 -7.87
N VAL A 8 -9.63 5.83 -6.91
CA VAL A 8 -9.50 5.36 -5.53
C VAL A 8 -9.74 3.85 -5.47
N VAL A 9 -10.71 3.34 -6.24
CA VAL A 9 -10.96 1.90 -6.37
C VAL A 9 -9.73 1.16 -6.92
N LEU A 10 -9.07 1.70 -7.96
CA LEU A 10 -7.85 1.09 -8.49
C LEU A 10 -6.72 1.02 -7.46
N VAL A 11 -6.52 2.09 -6.68
CA VAL A 11 -5.53 2.11 -5.60
C VAL A 11 -5.86 1.05 -4.55
N TYR A 12 -7.13 0.96 -4.14
CA TYR A 12 -7.58 -0.05 -3.18
C TYR A 12 -7.31 -1.47 -3.68
N LEU A 13 -7.73 -1.78 -4.91
CA LEU A 13 -7.55 -3.10 -5.51
C LEU A 13 -6.07 -3.46 -5.67
N ALA A 14 -5.23 -2.51 -6.08
CA ALA A 14 -3.79 -2.74 -6.17
C ALA A 14 -3.18 -3.05 -4.79
N GLY A 15 -3.64 -2.35 -3.75
CA GLY A 15 -3.25 -2.62 -2.36
C GLY A 15 -3.66 -4.00 -1.87
N VAL A 16 -4.90 -4.41 -2.15
CA VAL A 16 -5.40 -5.75 -1.82
C VAL A 16 -4.57 -6.82 -2.53
N LEU A 17 -4.35 -6.68 -3.85
CA LEU A 17 -3.56 -7.63 -4.63
C LEU A 17 -2.12 -7.74 -4.14
N ALA A 18 -1.45 -6.60 -3.91
CA ALA A 18 -0.08 -6.58 -3.40
C ALA A 18 0.02 -7.17 -2.00
N GLY A 19 -0.92 -6.81 -1.11
CA GLY A 19 -1.01 -7.36 0.24
C GLY A 19 -1.21 -8.87 0.25
N SER A 20 -2.14 -9.36 -0.56
CA SER A 20 -2.44 -10.79 -0.69
C SER A 20 -1.27 -11.59 -1.25
N LEU A 21 -0.62 -11.11 -2.32
CA LEU A 21 0.54 -11.76 -2.90
C LEU A 21 1.74 -11.78 -1.95
N CYS A 22 1.98 -10.71 -1.20
CA CYS A 22 3.10 -10.66 -0.28
C CYS A 22 2.86 -11.62 0.89
N SER A 23 1.66 -11.62 1.48
CA SER A 23 1.31 -12.55 2.56
C SER A 23 1.31 -14.01 2.11
N SER A 24 0.89 -14.34 0.89
CA SER A 24 0.92 -15.72 0.41
C SER A 24 2.35 -16.24 0.20
N VAL A 25 3.35 -15.36 0.07
CA VAL A 25 4.76 -15.73 0.00
C VAL A 25 5.40 -15.79 1.38
N THR A 26 5.08 -14.84 2.28
CA THR A 26 5.76 -14.75 3.59
C THR A 26 5.12 -15.56 4.69
N ASP A 27 3.80 -15.70 4.68
CA ASP A 27 3.01 -16.38 5.71
C ASP A 27 1.97 -17.32 5.06
N PRO A 28 2.41 -18.34 4.29
CA PRO A 28 1.55 -19.15 3.43
C PRO A 28 0.56 -20.04 4.19
N ASP A 29 0.81 -20.31 5.47
CA ASP A 29 -0.01 -21.19 6.32
C ASP A 29 -1.04 -20.42 7.17
N VAL A 30 -1.12 -19.10 7.00
CA VAL A 30 -2.08 -18.24 7.67
C VAL A 30 -3.21 -17.91 6.70
N ASN A 31 -4.45 -18.19 7.11
CA ASN A 31 -5.64 -17.77 6.36
C ASN A 31 -5.73 -16.24 6.34
N LEU A 32 -5.37 -15.64 5.22
CA LEU A 32 -5.50 -14.21 5.00
C LEU A 32 -6.96 -13.86 4.68
N ALA A 33 -7.66 -13.29 5.65
CA ALA A 33 -8.98 -12.71 5.45
C ALA A 33 -8.93 -11.22 5.81
N GLY A 34 -8.91 -10.34 4.80
CA GLY A 34 -8.97 -8.91 5.05
C GLY A 34 -8.75 -8.01 3.84
N GLY A 35 -9.45 -6.87 3.84
CA GLY A 35 -9.26 -5.79 2.85
C GLY A 35 -8.33 -4.67 3.33
N SER A 36 -7.60 -4.86 4.43
CA SER A 36 -6.80 -3.82 5.08
C SER A 36 -5.58 -3.40 4.25
N GLY A 37 -4.99 -4.29 3.45
CA GLY A 37 -3.94 -3.91 2.48
C GLY A 37 -4.42 -2.81 1.53
N GLY A 38 -5.69 -2.86 1.10
CA GLY A 38 -6.31 -1.79 0.32
C GLY A 38 -6.55 -0.51 1.13
N VAL A 39 -6.88 -0.61 2.42
CA VAL A 39 -7.00 0.57 3.31
C VAL A 39 -5.67 1.30 3.44
N TYR A 40 -4.60 0.56 3.72
CA TYR A 40 -3.23 1.10 3.76
C TYR A 40 -2.81 1.71 2.42
N ALA A 41 -3.23 1.11 1.30
CA ALA A 41 -3.00 1.68 -0.01
C ALA A 41 -3.70 3.03 -0.20
N ILE A 42 -4.97 3.17 0.21
CA ILE A 42 -5.68 4.45 0.14
C ILE A 42 -5.01 5.50 1.04
N LEU A 43 -4.69 5.15 2.29
CA LEU A 43 -4.08 6.08 3.25
C LEU A 43 -2.75 6.63 2.72
N THR A 44 -1.89 5.76 2.22
CA THR A 44 -0.57 6.15 1.70
C THR A 44 -0.62 6.81 0.32
N ALA A 45 -1.56 6.43 -0.55
CA ALA A 45 -1.81 7.16 -1.79
C ALA A 45 -2.28 8.60 -1.52
N HIS A 46 -3.06 8.78 -0.46
CA HIS A 46 -3.48 10.11 -0.04
C HIS A 46 -2.31 10.92 0.54
N ILE A 47 -1.44 10.30 1.35
CA ILE A 47 -0.18 10.94 1.79
C ILE A 47 0.67 11.35 0.58
N ALA A 48 0.85 10.47 -0.41
CA ALA A 48 1.57 10.80 -1.64
C ALA A 48 0.94 11.99 -2.36
N THR A 49 -0.40 12.06 -2.40
CA THR A 49 -1.14 13.21 -2.96
C THR A 49 -0.87 14.49 -2.19
N ILE A 50 -0.89 14.45 -0.85
CA ILE A 50 -0.57 15.61 0.00
C ILE A 50 0.84 16.11 -0.29
N LEU A 51 1.82 15.20 -0.37
CA LEU A 51 3.22 15.56 -0.60
C LEU A 51 3.44 16.15 -2.01
N MET A 52 2.80 15.57 -3.03
CA MET A 52 2.90 16.07 -4.41
C MET A 52 2.20 17.41 -4.63
N ASN A 53 1.11 17.67 -3.89
CA ASN A 53 0.26 18.85 -4.04
C ASN A 53 0.35 19.78 -2.82
N TRP A 54 1.50 19.79 -2.15
CA TRP A 54 1.64 20.44 -0.84
C TRP A 54 1.29 21.92 -0.85
N ARG A 55 1.63 22.63 -1.94
CA ARG A 55 1.41 24.09 -2.04
C ARG A 55 -0.03 24.43 -2.41
N GLU A 56 -0.74 23.47 -2.99
CA GLU A 56 -2.09 23.61 -3.52
C GLU A 56 -3.16 23.17 -2.52
N MET A 57 -2.82 22.29 -1.57
CA MET A 57 -3.75 21.81 -0.56
C MET A 57 -3.87 22.78 0.63
N SER A 58 -5.09 22.91 1.17
CA SER A 58 -5.33 23.65 2.41
C SER A 58 -4.96 22.80 3.62
N PHE A 59 -4.16 23.34 4.53
CA PHE A 59 -3.73 22.67 5.77
C PHE A 59 -3.02 21.30 5.56
N PRO A 60 -2.05 21.18 4.64
CA PRO A 60 -1.42 19.91 4.30
C PRO A 60 -0.71 19.28 5.51
N CYS A 61 -0.12 20.09 6.40
CA CYS A 61 0.49 19.62 7.65
C CYS A 61 -0.50 18.90 8.56
N ILE A 62 -1.71 19.46 8.73
CA ILE A 62 -2.75 18.90 9.61
C ILE A 62 -3.28 17.60 9.00
N GLN A 63 -3.56 17.60 7.69
CA GLN A 63 -4.00 16.39 7.00
C GLN A 63 -2.95 15.28 7.13
N LEU A 64 -1.68 15.58 6.84
CA LEU A 64 -0.58 14.63 6.99
C LEU A 64 -0.49 14.09 8.43
N PHE A 65 -0.58 14.98 9.43
CA PHE A 65 -0.56 14.58 10.84
C PHE A 65 -1.69 13.61 11.19
N ILE A 66 -2.91 13.84 10.71
CA ILE A 66 -4.07 12.95 10.93
C ILE A 66 -3.78 11.57 10.34
N TYR A 67 -3.36 11.49 9.08
CA TYR A 67 -3.07 10.20 8.43
C TYR A 67 -1.93 9.45 9.10
N LEU A 68 -0.85 10.15 9.49
CA LEU A 68 0.26 9.54 10.22
C LEU A 68 -0.18 9.02 11.59
N THR A 69 -1.02 9.76 12.30
CA THR A 69 -1.56 9.33 13.60
C THR A 69 -2.37 8.04 13.46
N VAL A 70 -3.24 7.96 12.44
CA VAL A 70 -4.03 6.74 12.16
C VAL A 70 -3.14 5.55 11.83
N ILE A 71 -2.16 5.72 10.93
CA ILE A 71 -1.24 4.64 10.53
C ILE A 71 -0.39 4.16 11.71
N VAL A 72 0.19 5.09 12.47
CA VAL A 72 1.03 4.77 13.63
C VAL A 72 0.19 4.10 14.73
N GLY A 73 -1.03 4.59 14.98
CA GLY A 73 -1.93 3.99 15.96
C GLY A 73 -2.30 2.54 15.62
N ASP A 74 -2.68 2.27 14.35
CA ASP A 74 -3.02 0.92 13.90
C ASP A 74 -1.80 -0.03 13.92
N LEU A 75 -0.63 0.46 13.50
CA LEU A 75 0.61 -0.30 13.55
C LEU A 75 1.02 -0.60 15.00
N ALA A 76 0.95 0.38 15.90
CA ALA A 76 1.25 0.21 17.31
C ALA A 76 0.33 -0.81 17.97
N MET A 77 -0.98 -0.77 17.68
CA MET A 77 -1.95 -1.78 18.13
C MET A 77 -1.60 -3.17 17.60
N SER A 78 -1.25 -3.28 16.32
CA SER A 78 -0.87 -4.55 15.68
C SER A 78 0.39 -5.15 16.32
N VAL A 79 1.41 -4.32 16.57
CA VAL A 79 2.65 -4.71 17.25
C VAL A 79 2.39 -5.09 18.70
N TYR A 80 1.60 -4.31 19.43
CA TYR A 80 1.25 -4.59 20.82
C TYR A 80 0.54 -5.94 20.97
N GLN A 81 -0.44 -6.22 20.11
CA GLN A 81 -1.16 -7.49 20.11
C GLN A 81 -0.25 -8.69 19.82
N ARG A 82 0.74 -8.52 18.93
CA ARG A 82 1.69 -9.58 18.60
C ARG A 82 2.75 -9.79 19.70
N CYS A 83 3.38 -8.73 20.16
CA CYS A 83 4.54 -8.80 21.06
C CYS A 83 4.16 -8.98 22.53
N TRP A 84 3.09 -8.33 23.00
CA TRP A 84 2.67 -8.40 24.40
C TRP A 84 1.55 -9.42 24.62
N LEU A 85 0.50 -9.38 23.80
CA LEU A 85 -0.66 -10.26 23.98
C LEU A 85 -0.47 -11.64 23.31
N ARG A 86 0.63 -11.84 22.56
CA ARG A 86 0.91 -13.07 21.78
C ARG A 86 -0.26 -13.52 20.91
N ARG A 87 -1.10 -12.58 20.49
CA ARG A 87 -2.26 -12.85 19.63
C ARG A 87 -1.82 -12.75 18.18
N SER A 88 -2.07 -13.80 17.41
CA SER A 88 -1.87 -13.78 15.97
C SER A 88 -3.17 -13.32 15.32
N ASN A 89 -3.19 -12.09 14.79
CA ASN A 89 -4.26 -11.69 13.89
C ASN A 89 -3.98 -12.35 12.54
N GLY A 90 -5.01 -12.90 11.88
CA GLY A 90 -4.89 -13.56 10.57
C GLY A 90 -4.50 -12.63 9.40
N VAL A 91 -4.12 -11.38 9.69
CA VAL A 91 -3.69 -10.39 8.71
C VAL A 91 -2.28 -9.95 9.10
N GLY A 92 -1.30 -10.30 8.26
CA GLY A 92 0.11 -10.01 8.50
C GLY A 92 0.43 -8.53 8.36
N TYR A 93 1.33 -8.02 9.20
CA TYR A 93 1.96 -6.70 9.05
C TYR A 93 2.58 -6.53 7.64
N VAL A 94 3.00 -7.65 7.04
CA VAL A 94 3.51 -7.71 5.67
C VAL A 94 2.45 -7.32 4.65
N ALA A 95 1.18 -7.74 4.81
CA ALA A 95 0.10 -7.32 3.92
C ALA A 95 -0.18 -5.82 4.03
N HIS A 96 -0.15 -5.25 5.24
CA HIS A 96 -0.31 -3.81 5.45
C HIS A 96 0.83 -3.04 4.79
N LEU A 97 2.07 -3.51 4.96
CA LEU A 97 3.26 -2.88 4.37
C LEU A 97 3.24 -2.94 2.83
N ALA A 98 2.92 -4.11 2.26
CA ALA A 98 2.81 -4.27 0.82
C ALA A 98 1.67 -3.42 0.23
N GLY A 99 0.52 -3.36 0.92
CA GLY A 99 -0.57 -2.47 0.58
C GLY A 99 -0.17 -0.99 0.62
N ALA A 100 0.52 -0.56 1.68
CA ALA A 100 1.06 0.79 1.82
C ALA A 100 2.04 1.14 0.69
N LEU A 101 2.95 0.24 0.34
CA LEU A 101 3.90 0.45 -0.76
C LEU A 101 3.16 0.56 -2.11
N ALA A 102 2.18 -0.31 -2.35
CA ALA A 102 1.32 -0.23 -3.53
C ALA A 102 0.56 1.10 -3.58
N GLY A 103 0.05 1.59 -2.46
CA GLY A 103 -0.62 2.88 -2.36
C GLY A 103 0.25 4.06 -2.75
N VAL A 104 1.48 4.13 -2.24
CA VAL A 104 2.45 5.17 -2.63
C VAL A 104 2.73 5.09 -4.13
N LEU A 105 3.11 3.90 -4.62
CA LEU A 105 3.50 3.72 -6.01
C LEU A 105 2.32 4.06 -6.92
N VAL A 106 1.20 3.36 -6.80
CA VAL A 106 0.01 3.53 -7.64
C VAL A 106 -0.58 4.93 -7.49
N GLY A 107 -0.60 5.47 -6.29
CA GLY A 107 -1.07 6.82 -6.00
C GLY A 107 -0.34 7.88 -6.82
N ILE A 108 0.98 7.77 -7.00
CA ILE A 108 1.79 8.75 -7.73
C ILE A 108 1.30 8.96 -9.17
N TRP A 109 0.92 7.91 -9.90
CA TRP A 109 0.50 8.02 -11.30
C TRP A 109 -1.03 7.91 -11.51
N VAL A 110 -1.77 7.35 -10.56
CA VAL A 110 -3.23 7.24 -10.63
C VAL A 110 -3.92 8.47 -10.05
N LEU A 111 -3.37 9.12 -9.02
CA LEU A 111 -3.93 10.34 -8.45
C LEU A 111 -3.32 11.56 -9.14
N LYS A 112 -4.16 12.56 -9.43
CA LYS A 112 -3.75 13.70 -10.25
C LYS A 112 -2.95 14.70 -9.42
N ASN A 113 -1.83 15.16 -9.97
CA ASN A 113 -1.27 16.44 -9.57
C ASN A 113 -2.10 17.59 -10.18
N PHE A 114 -2.32 18.67 -9.45
CA PHE A 114 -2.95 19.88 -9.97
C PHE A 114 -2.08 20.58 -11.03
N ARG A 115 -0.73 20.50 -10.92
CA ARG A 115 0.21 21.16 -11.83
C ARG A 115 1.32 20.20 -12.30
N PRO A 116 1.08 19.40 -13.35
CA PRO A 116 2.05 18.40 -13.78
C PRO A 116 3.36 19.02 -14.27
N THR A 117 4.49 18.54 -13.74
CA THR A 117 5.84 18.92 -14.20
C THR A 117 6.54 17.78 -14.93
N LYS A 118 7.57 18.09 -15.74
CA LYS A 118 8.38 17.05 -16.42
C LYS A 118 9.01 16.06 -15.42
N LYS A 119 9.42 16.53 -14.24
CA LYS A 119 9.99 15.69 -13.16
C LYS A 119 8.99 14.64 -12.66
N GLU A 120 7.72 15.02 -12.56
CA GLU A 120 6.68 14.07 -12.15
C GLU A 120 6.42 13.01 -13.18
N THR A 121 6.52 13.33 -14.48
CA THR A 121 6.40 12.31 -15.53
C THR A 121 7.47 11.22 -15.37
N TYR A 122 8.70 11.59 -15.00
CA TYR A 122 9.73 10.61 -14.66
C TYR A 122 9.38 9.81 -13.40
N LEU A 123 8.91 10.47 -12.33
CA LEU A 123 8.47 9.77 -11.11
C LEU A 123 7.33 8.79 -11.37
N TRP A 124 6.40 9.11 -12.27
CA TRP A 124 5.31 8.23 -12.67
C TRP A 124 5.85 6.96 -13.32
N TRP A 125 6.76 7.09 -14.30
CA TRP A 125 7.37 5.94 -14.96
C TRP A 125 8.20 5.08 -14.01
N VAL A 126 8.97 5.70 -13.12
CA VAL A 126 9.72 4.99 -12.08
C VAL A 126 8.77 4.22 -11.17
N ALA A 127 7.66 4.84 -10.74
CA ALA A 127 6.68 4.20 -9.88
C ALA A 127 5.98 3.03 -10.58
N VAL A 128 5.55 3.20 -11.85
CA VAL A 128 4.93 2.13 -12.66
C VAL A 128 5.90 0.96 -12.84
N PHE A 129 7.14 1.25 -13.22
CA PHE A 129 8.18 0.22 -13.38
C PHE A 129 8.42 -0.52 -12.07
N THR A 130 8.62 0.21 -10.97
CA THR A 130 8.89 -0.38 -9.65
C THR A 130 7.75 -1.27 -9.20
N PHE A 131 6.50 -0.80 -9.32
CA PHE A 131 5.32 -1.60 -8.97
C PHE A 131 5.22 -2.86 -9.83
N SER A 132 5.45 -2.75 -11.14
CA SER A 132 5.39 -3.90 -12.05
C SER A 132 6.44 -4.95 -11.72
N VAL A 133 7.67 -4.53 -11.41
CA VAL A 133 8.76 -5.43 -11.01
C VAL A 133 8.44 -6.12 -9.68
N LEU A 134 7.97 -5.39 -8.67
CA LEU A 134 7.60 -5.96 -7.38
C LEU A 134 6.47 -6.99 -7.50
N MET A 135 5.42 -6.66 -8.27
CA MET A 135 4.31 -7.57 -8.50
C MET A 135 4.76 -8.82 -9.28
N GLY A 136 5.56 -8.64 -10.33
CA GLY A 136 6.12 -9.75 -11.10
C GLY A 136 7.00 -10.67 -10.24
N ALA A 137 7.86 -10.09 -9.39
CA ALA A 137 8.68 -10.85 -8.45
C ALA A 137 7.84 -11.66 -7.46
N MET A 138 6.80 -11.06 -6.86
CA MET A 138 5.91 -11.78 -5.93
C MET A 138 5.14 -12.90 -6.63
N VAL A 139 4.69 -12.70 -7.87
CA VAL A 139 4.04 -13.76 -8.66
C VAL A 139 5.01 -14.91 -8.93
N VAL A 140 6.25 -14.62 -9.36
CA VAL A 140 7.27 -15.65 -9.58
C VAL A 140 7.59 -16.40 -8.30
N LEU A 141 7.81 -15.68 -7.19
CA LEU A 141 8.06 -16.28 -5.89
C LEU A 141 6.91 -17.18 -5.43
N ASN A 142 5.67 -16.78 -5.69
CA ASN A 142 4.49 -17.59 -5.36
C ASN A 142 4.49 -18.92 -6.13
N PHE A 143 4.79 -18.90 -7.43
CA PHE A 143 4.92 -20.12 -8.22
C PHE A 143 6.07 -21.01 -7.74
N VAL A 144 7.24 -20.43 -7.47
CA VAL A 144 8.42 -21.18 -7.01
C VAL A 144 8.17 -21.80 -5.64
N TYR A 145 7.55 -21.06 -4.72
CA TYR A 145 7.25 -21.55 -3.38
C TYR A 145 6.33 -22.77 -3.42
N ASP A 146 5.25 -22.70 -4.21
CA ASP A 146 4.28 -23.81 -4.36
C ASP A 146 4.92 -25.05 -5.02
N THR A 147 5.80 -24.86 -6.00
CA THR A 147 6.43 -25.98 -6.73
C THR A 147 7.58 -26.66 -6.00
N TRP A 148 8.36 -25.94 -5.18
CA TRP A 148 9.62 -26.44 -4.63
C TRP A 148 9.65 -26.60 -3.10
N LEU A 149 8.83 -25.84 -2.35
CA LEU A 149 8.94 -25.77 -0.89
C LEU A 149 7.76 -26.39 -0.14
N ARG A 150 6.65 -26.69 -0.83
CA ARG A 150 5.45 -27.32 -0.26
C ARG A 150 5.30 -28.82 -0.52
N LYS A 151 6.28 -29.47 -1.15
CA LYS A 151 6.33 -30.94 -1.27
C LYS A 151 6.94 -31.59 -0.04
#